data_AF-A0A961QXE2-F1
#
_entry.id   AF-A0A961QXE2-F1
#
_cell.length_a   1.000
_cell.length_b   1.000
_cell.length_c   1.000
_cell.angle_alpha   90.00
_cell.angle_beta   90.00
_cell.angle_gamma   90.00
#
_symmetry.space_group_name_H-M   'P 1'
#
loop_
_entity.id
_entity.type
_entity.pdbx_description
1 polymer ?
#
loop_
_entity_poly.entity_id
_entity_poly.type
_entity_poly.pdbx_seq_one_letter_code
_entity_poly.pdbx_strand_id
1 'polypeptide(L)' 'FDETDQATWGNPGRNDPCPCGSSKKFKHCHGRLA' A
#
# COMPACT_ATOMS: atom_id res chain seq x y z
N PHE A 1 2.12 10.02 -0.34
CA PHE A 1 1.20 8.90 -0.16
C PHE A 1 -0.03 9.47 0.48
N ASP A 2 -1.01 9.78 -0.35
CA ASP A 2 -2.36 10.05 0.10
C ASP A 2 -3.07 8.69 0.20
N GLU A 3 -3.64 8.36 1.37
CA GLU A 3 -4.31 7.06 1.56
C GLU A 3 -5.55 6.92 0.66
N THR A 4 -6.11 8.05 0.22
CA THR A 4 -7.32 8.12 -0.59
C THR A 4 -7.02 8.16 -2.09
N ASP A 5 -5.79 8.52 -2.48
CA ASP A 5 -5.37 8.57 -3.88
C ASP A 5 -4.28 7.53 -4.20
N GLN A 6 -4.73 6.44 -4.81
CA GLN A 6 -3.92 5.31 -5.25
C GLN A 6 -2.83 5.67 -6.27
N ALA A 7 -2.98 6.77 -7.02
CA ALA A 7 -1.96 7.23 -7.95
C ALA A 7 -0.66 7.64 -7.23
N THR A 8 -0.77 8.06 -5.97
CA THR A 8 0.36 8.51 -5.15
C THR A 8 1.11 7.37 -4.46
N TRP A 9 0.67 6.11 -4.62
CA TRP A 9 1.23 4.98 -3.89
C TRP A 9 2.53 4.45 -4.49
N GLY A 10 2.81 4.80 -5.75
CA GLY A 10 4.06 4.44 -6.42
C GLY A 10 4.21 2.92 -6.59
N ASN A 11 3.28 2.31 -7.33
CA ASN A 11 3.24 0.90 -7.74
C ASN A 11 4.04 -0.10 -6.84
N PRO A 12 3.76 -0.15 -5.53
CA PRO A 12 4.55 -0.94 -4.60
C PRO A 12 4.30 -2.43 -4.84
N GLY A 13 5.35 -3.25 -4.71
CA GLY A 13 5.20 -4.69 -4.83
C GLY A 13 4.27 -5.24 -3.75
N ARG A 14 3.51 -6.29 -4.08
CA ARG A 14 2.54 -6.94 -3.17
C ARG A 14 3.15 -7.32 -1.80
N ASN A 15 4.43 -7.70 -1.77
CA ASN A 15 5.11 -8.13 -0.54
C ASN A 15 5.90 -7.01 0.16
N ASP A 16 6.05 -5.84 -0.47
CA ASP A 16 6.79 -4.72 0.08
C ASP A 16 6.07 -4.11 1.29
N PRO A 17 6.78 -3.44 2.20
CA PRO A 17 6.16 -2.66 3.26
C PRO A 17 5.18 -1.64 2.66
N CYS A 18 4.01 -1.53 3.27
CA CYS A 18 3.00 -0.61 2.79
C CYS A 18 3.48 0.84 3.00
N PRO A 19 3.43 1.71 1.97
CA PRO A 19 3.92 3.09 2.06
C PRO A 19 3.14 4.00 3.02
N CYS A 20 2.03 3.51 3.59
CA CYS A 20 1.26 4.22 4.62
C CYS A 20 1.89 4.18 6.03
N GLY A 21 2.98 3.45 6.23
CA GLY A 21 3.63 3.33 7.54
C GLY A 21 2.94 2.37 8.53
N SER A 22 1.95 1.58 8.09
CA SER A 22 1.22 0.64 8.96
C SER A 22 2.02 -0.61 9.39
N SER A 23 3.31 -0.70 9.06
CA SER A 23 4.18 -1.88 9.24
C SER A 23 3.68 -3.18 8.61
N LYS A 24 2.54 -3.15 7.91
CA LYS A 24 1.97 -4.26 7.16
C LYS A 24 2.55 -4.29 5.75
N LYS A 25 2.58 -5.46 5.13
CA LYS A 25 2.87 -5.59 3.69
C LYS A 25 1.76 -4.94 2.89
N PHE A 26 2.07 -4.41 1.70
CA PHE A 26 1.10 -3.76 0.82
C PHE A 26 -0.15 -4.64 0.61
N LYS A 27 0.04 -5.93 0.32
CA LYS A 27 -1.06 -6.91 0.18
C LYS A 27 -2.00 -7.10 1.38
N HIS A 28 -1.55 -6.76 2.58
CA HIS A 28 -2.29 -6.90 3.83
C HIS A 28 -2.83 -5.55 4.34
N CYS A 29 -2.66 -4.49 3.56
CA CYS A 29 -3.09 -3.15 3.88
C CYS A 29 -3.80 -2.56 2.63
N HIS A 30 -3.27 -1.49 2.04
CA HIS A 30 -3.86 -0.78 0.91
C HIS A 30 -3.91 -1.59 -0.40
N GLY A 31 -3.06 -2.61 -0.55
CA GLY A 31 -3.09 -3.56 -1.66
C GLY A 31 -3.95 -4.80 -1.39
N ARG A 32 -4.80 -4.77 -0.36
CA ARG A 32 -5.79 -5.82 -0.11
C ARG A 32 -6.90 -5.65 -1.16
N LEU A 33 -6.78 -6.39 -2.25
CA LEU A 33 -7.89 -6.62 -3.15
C LEU A 33 -8.95 -7.38 -2.35
N ALA A 34 -10.12 -6.77 -2.16
CA ALA A 34 -11.30 -7.41 -1.58
C ALA A 34 -11.76 -8.57 -2.45
#